data_AF-A0A2H0AL11-F1
#
_entry.id   AF-A0A2H0AL11-F1
#
_cell.length_a   1.000
_cell.length_b   1.000
_cell.length_c   1.000
_cell.angle_alpha   90.00
_cell.angle_beta   90.00
_cell.angle_gamma   90.00
#
_symmetry.space_group_name_H-M   'P 1'
#
loop_
_entity.id
_entity.type
_entity.pdbx_description
1 polymer ?
#
loop_
_entity_poly.entity_id
_entity_poly.type
_entity_poly.pdbx_seq_one_letter_code
_entity_poly.pdbx_strand_id
1 'polypeptide(L)'
;MFLWISRILPFFASVLREALARLKPFRSARDIFCALQRWGNRSGIRRYPQETAIEYGAKLDQAVPSITNELILITHAFNEEIYGGRPLNVDKLSCLRSAFQRLGRPSLWPRRVRLKLLKR
;
A
#
# COMPACT_ATOMS: atom_id res chain seq x y z
N MET A 1 30.95 13.49 -4.14
CA MET A 1 29.67 14.24 -3.96
C MET A 1 28.48 13.69 -4.80
N PHE A 2 28.67 12.76 -5.75
CA PHE A 2 27.59 12.22 -6.61
C PHE A 2 26.95 10.88 -6.19
N LEU A 3 27.48 10.21 -5.16
CA LEU A 3 27.03 8.86 -4.73
C LEU A 3 25.74 8.83 -3.90
N TRP A 4 25.18 10.00 -3.54
CA TRP A 4 23.91 10.07 -2.81
C TRP A 4 22.68 9.99 -3.74
N ILE A 5 22.80 10.48 -4.97
CA ILE A 5 21.71 10.53 -5.95
C ILE A 5 21.35 9.12 -6.45
N SER A 6 22.35 8.26 -6.66
CA SER A 6 22.18 6.89 -7.15
C SER A 6 21.40 5.97 -6.19
N ARG A 7 21.26 6.35 -4.91
CA ARG A 7 20.51 5.56 -3.91
C ARG A 7 19.05 6.01 -3.76
N ILE A 8 18.76 7.25 -4.13
CA ILE A 8 17.44 7.88 -3.99
C ILE A 8 16.63 7.73 -5.29
N LEU A 9 17.26 7.88 -6.45
CA LEU A 9 16.63 7.73 -7.77
C LEU A 9 15.84 6.42 -7.97
N PRO A 10 16.35 5.23 -7.61
CA PRO A 10 15.60 3.99 -7.78
C PRO A 10 14.37 3.91 -6.85
N PHE A 11 14.37 4.61 -5.71
CA PHE A 11 13.18 4.73 -4.87
C PHE A 11 12.11 5.58 -5.56
N PHE A 12 12.48 6.75 -6.07
CA PHE A 12 11.54 7.61 -6.78
C PHE A 12 11.02 6.96 -8.07
N ALA A 13 11.87 6.28 -8.86
CA ALA A 13 11.45 5.55 -10.06
C ALA A 13 10.52 4.36 -9.73
N SER A 14 10.79 3.62 -8.65
CA SER A 14 9.93 2.51 -8.23
C SER A 14 8.58 2.98 -7.67
N VAL A 15 8.55 4.14 -7.02
CA VAL A 15 7.33 4.81 -6.56
C VAL A 15 6.57 5.44 -7.75
N LEU A 16 7.24 5.97 -8.76
CA LEU A 16 6.62 6.43 -10.01
C LEU A 16 5.96 5.26 -10.76
N ARG A 17 6.64 4.12 -10.82
CA ARG A 17 6.10 2.87 -11.38
C ARG A 17 4.91 2.34 -10.57
N GLU A 18 4.90 2.60 -9.26
CA GLU A 18 3.75 2.33 -8.39
C GLU A 18 2.57 3.26 -8.71
N ALA A 19 2.86 4.54 -8.97
CA ALA A 19 1.87 5.50 -9.43
C ALA A 19 1.25 5.09 -10.77
N LEU A 20 2.07 4.62 -11.72
CA LEU A 20 1.61 4.06 -12.98
C LEU A 20 0.81 2.76 -12.78
N ALA A 21 1.18 1.90 -11.84
CA ALA A 21 0.42 0.70 -11.51
C ALA A 21 -0.99 1.02 -10.95
N ARG A 22 -1.26 2.24 -10.47
CA ARG A 22 -2.61 2.70 -10.06
C ARG A 22 -3.56 2.94 -11.23
N LEU A 23 -3.03 3.02 -12.44
CA LEU A 23 -3.81 3.07 -13.67
C LEU A 23 -4.35 1.69 -14.05
N LYS A 24 -3.76 0.61 -13.54
CA LYS A 24 -4.22 -0.74 -13.84
C LYS A 24 -5.58 -1.00 -13.15
N PRO A 25 -6.59 -1.50 -13.88
CA PRO A 25 -7.87 -1.84 -13.29
C PRO A 25 -7.69 -3.00 -12.30
N PHE A 26 -8.17 -2.81 -11.08
CA PHE A 26 -8.25 -3.86 -10.07
C PHE A 26 -9.54 -4.67 -10.31
N ARG A 27 -9.43 -6.00 -10.34
CA ARG A 27 -10.59 -6.87 -10.58
C ARG A 27 -11.12 -7.52 -9.29
N SER A 28 -10.35 -7.48 -8.20
CA SER A 28 -10.66 -8.13 -6.93
C SER A 28 -9.99 -7.40 -5.76
N ALA A 29 -10.49 -7.57 -4.53
CA ALA A 29 -9.87 -7.04 -3.31
C ALA A 29 -8.49 -7.66 -3.09
N ARG A 30 -8.29 -8.93 -3.51
CA ARG A 30 -6.99 -9.59 -3.48
C ARG A 30 -5.92 -8.82 -4.27
N ASP A 31 -6.27 -8.31 -5.45
CA ASP A 31 -5.33 -7.55 -6.28
C ASP A 31 -4.88 -6.26 -5.58
N ILE A 32 -5.82 -5.56 -4.96
CA ILE A 32 -5.58 -4.32 -4.22
C ILE A 32 -4.75 -4.60 -2.97
N PHE A 33 -5.06 -5.68 -2.26
CA PHE A 33 -4.29 -6.10 -1.09
C PHE A 33 -2.87 -6.53 -1.46
N CYS A 34 -2.68 -7.24 -2.57
CA CYS A 34 -1.33 -7.53 -3.09
C CYS A 34 -0.58 -6.25 -3.49
N ALA A 35 -1.27 -5.25 -4.05
CA ALA A 35 -0.67 -3.95 -4.32
C ALA A 35 -0.27 -3.23 -3.02
N LEU A 36 -1.08 -3.33 -1.96
CA LEU A 36 -0.78 -2.81 -0.62
C LEU A 36 0.45 -3.50 -0.01
N GLN A 37 0.58 -4.83 -0.12
CA GLN A 37 1.76 -5.55 0.34
C GLN A 37 3.03 -5.10 -0.39
N ARG A 38 2.96 -4.88 -1.71
CA ARG A 38 4.10 -4.34 -2.48
C ARG A 38 4.45 -2.92 -2.02
N TRP A 39 3.44 -2.09 -1.78
CA TRP A 39 3.61 -0.73 -1.27
C TRP A 39 4.30 -0.72 0.09
N GLY A 40 3.88 -1.58 1.02
CA GLY A 40 4.48 -1.72 2.34
C GLY A 40 5.91 -2.26 2.27
N ASN A 41 6.15 -3.31 1.49
CA ASN A 41 7.49 -3.89 1.31
C ASN A 41 8.49 -2.88 0.74
N ARG A 42 8.06 -2.02 -0.20
CA ARG A 42 8.88 -0.93 -0.74
C ARG A 42 9.17 0.18 0.28
N SER A 43 8.29 0.35 1.26
CA SER A 43 8.44 1.30 2.37
C SER A 43 9.22 0.71 3.55
N GLY A 44 9.66 -0.56 3.47
CA GLY A 44 10.36 -1.25 4.55
C GLY A 44 9.45 -1.99 5.55
N ILE A 45 8.14 -2.11 5.26
CA ILE A 45 7.16 -2.76 6.14
C ILE A 45 6.59 -3.99 5.43
N ARG A 46 7.25 -5.13 5.65
CA ARG A 46 6.83 -6.42 5.09
C ARG A 46 5.72 -7.06 5.96
N ARG A 47 4.79 -7.74 5.28
CA ARG A 47 3.82 -8.64 5.93
C ARG A 47 4.48 -9.99 6.21
N TYR A 48 4.36 -10.50 7.43
CA TYR A 48 4.74 -11.87 7.76
C TYR A 48 3.63 -12.85 7.36
N PRO A 49 3.96 -14.11 6.97
CA PRO A 49 2.95 -15.09 6.57
C PRO A 49 1.88 -15.37 7.63
N GLN A 50 2.25 -15.24 8.90
CA GLN A 50 1.38 -15.46 10.05
C GLN A 50 0.47 -14.24 10.35
N GLU A 51 0.80 -13.05 9.85
CA GLU A 51 0.01 -11.84 10.10
C GLU A 51 -1.27 -11.88 9.26
N THR A 52 -2.41 -11.62 9.91
CA THR A 52 -3.69 -11.37 9.25
C THR A 52 -3.65 -10.06 8.45
N ALA A 53 -4.64 -9.86 7.57
CA ALA A 53 -4.77 -8.59 6.86
C ALA A 53 -4.98 -7.39 7.81
N ILE A 54 -5.72 -7.60 8.91
CA ILE A 54 -6.01 -6.58 9.91
C ILE A 54 -4.74 -6.22 10.70
N GLU A 55 -4.00 -7.21 11.21
CA GLU A 55 -2.73 -6.98 11.92
C GLU A 55 -1.70 -6.28 11.03
N TYR A 56 -1.61 -6.70 9.76
CA TYR A 56 -0.75 -6.02 8.81
C TYR A 56 -1.19 -4.58 8.56
N GLY A 57 -2.49 -4.32 8.47
CA GLY A 57 -3.06 -2.98 8.37
C GLY A 57 -2.69 -2.11 9.58
N ALA A 58 -2.87 -2.62 10.80
CA ALA A 58 -2.52 -1.91 12.04
C ALA A 58 -1.02 -1.58 12.11
N LYS A 59 -0.16 -2.50 11.67
CA LYS A 59 1.29 -2.27 11.58
C LYS A 59 1.66 -1.17 10.58
N LEU A 60 0.97 -1.10 9.44
CA LEU A 60 1.15 -0.02 8.47
C LEU A 60 0.65 1.31 9.03
N ASP A 61 -0.46 1.30 9.77
CA ASP A 61 -1.05 2.47 10.40
C ASP A 61 -0.14 3.06 11.47
N GLN A 62 0.42 2.23 12.35
CA GLN A 62 1.41 2.65 13.35
C GLN A 62 2.63 3.33 12.73
N ALA A 63 3.07 2.86 11.56
CA ALA A 63 4.21 3.46 10.86
C ALA A 63 3.83 4.72 10.06
N VAL A 64 2.60 4.78 9.55
CA VAL A 64 2.08 5.88 8.74
C VAL A 64 0.64 6.21 9.17
N PRO A 65 0.43 7.00 10.24
CA PRO A 65 -0.91 7.25 10.78
C PRO A 65 -1.83 8.08 9.87
N SER A 66 -1.28 8.66 8.79
CA SER A 66 -2.02 9.51 7.86
C SER A 66 -2.82 8.71 6.82
N ILE A 67 -2.86 7.38 6.91
CA ILE A 67 -3.51 6.49 5.93
C ILE A 67 -4.48 5.48 6.56
N THR A 68 -4.88 5.69 7.82
CA THR A 68 -5.74 4.78 8.59
C THR A 68 -7.03 4.43 7.84
N ASN A 69 -7.69 5.44 7.30
CA ASN A 69 -8.98 5.27 6.60
C ASN A 69 -8.84 4.40 5.36
N GLU A 70 -7.78 4.62 4.56
CA GLU A 70 -7.47 3.82 3.39
C GLU A 70 -7.14 2.37 3.75
N LEU A 71 -6.38 2.16 4.84
CA LEU A 71 -6.01 0.84 5.32
C LEU A 71 -7.24 0.06 5.77
N ILE A 72 -8.11 0.67 6.60
CA ILE A 72 -9.35 0.05 7.07
C ILE A 72 -10.23 -0.37 5.88
N LEU A 73 -10.41 0.51 4.89
CA LEU A 73 -11.22 0.19 3.72
C LEU A 73 -10.67 -1.02 2.95
N ILE A 74 -9.36 -1.07 2.72
CA ILE A 74 -8.72 -2.16 1.97
C ILE A 74 -8.73 -3.47 2.76
N THR A 75 -8.41 -3.45 4.05
CA THR A 75 -8.40 -4.67 4.88
C THR A 75 -9.79 -5.23 5.09
N HIS A 76 -10.80 -4.37 5.30
CA HIS A 76 -12.19 -4.79 5.44
C HIS A 76 -12.73 -5.37 4.14
N ALA A 77 -12.48 -4.74 2.99
CA ALA A 77 -12.90 -5.27 1.69
C ALA A 77 -12.23 -6.61 1.36
N PHE A 78 -10.95 -6.77 1.70
CA PHE A 78 -10.25 -8.05 1.57
C PHE A 78 -10.87 -9.12 2.47
N ASN A 79 -11.21 -8.77 3.71
CA ASN A 79 -11.84 -9.69 4.65
C ASN A 79 -13.23 -10.16 4.16
N GLU A 80 -14.04 -9.24 3.67
CA GLU A 80 -15.37 -9.51 3.10
C GLU A 80 -15.31 -10.43 1.86
N GLU A 81 -14.35 -10.22 0.97
CA GLU A 81 -14.22 -11.02 -0.25
C GLU A 81 -13.67 -12.42 0.06
N ILE A 82 -12.63 -12.52 0.90
CA ILE A 82 -11.94 -13.78 1.18
C ILE A 82 -12.69 -14.65 2.20
N TYR A 83 -13.17 -14.06 3.29
CA TYR A 83 -13.85 -14.80 4.36
C TYR A 83 -15.37 -14.72 4.23
N GLY A 84 -15.91 -13.62 3.74
CA GLY A 84 -17.35 -13.47 3.52
C GLY A 84 -17.85 -14.09 2.21
N GLY A 85 -16.96 -14.45 1.28
CA GLY A 85 -17.29 -15.04 -0.01
C GLY A 85 -18.09 -14.13 -0.94
N ARG A 86 -18.13 -12.81 -0.65
CA ARG A 86 -18.91 -11.84 -1.42
C ARG A 86 -18.01 -11.11 -2.41
N PRO A 87 -18.21 -11.26 -3.73
CA PRO A 87 -17.44 -10.50 -4.70
C PRO A 87 -17.72 -9.01 -4.53
N LEU A 88 -16.69 -8.18 -4.72
CA LEU A 88 -16.85 -6.74 -4.65
C LEU A 88 -17.62 -6.21 -5.86
N ASN A 89 -18.66 -5.41 -5.59
CA ASN A 89 -19.32 -4.64 -6.63
C ASN A 89 -18.38 -3.57 -7.21
N VAL A 90 -18.65 -3.12 -8.44
CA VAL A 90 -17.92 -2.08 -9.17
C VAL A 90 -17.76 -0.80 -8.34
N ASP A 91 -18.80 -0.41 -7.60
CA ASP A 91 -18.76 0.76 -6.72
C ASP A 91 -17.72 0.61 -5.60
N LYS A 92 -17.72 -0.55 -4.92
CA LYS A 92 -16.72 -0.84 -3.87
C LYS A 92 -15.31 -0.89 -4.45
N LEU A 93 -15.12 -1.47 -5.64
CA LEU A 93 -13.83 -1.49 -6.32
C LEU A 93 -13.35 -0.08 -6.65
N SER A 94 -14.25 0.82 -7.08
CA SER A 94 -13.91 2.22 -7.35
C SER A 94 -13.47 2.97 -6.09
N CYS A 95 -14.18 2.78 -4.96
CA CYS A 95 -13.82 3.34 -3.66
C CYS A 95 -12.44 2.84 -3.19
N LEU A 96 -12.17 1.54 -3.33
CA LEU A 96 -10.87 0.96 -2.98
C LEU A 96 -9.74 1.48 -3.87
N ARG A 97 -10.03 1.70 -5.16
CA ARG A 97 -9.07 2.32 -6.07
C ARG A 97 -8.73 3.74 -5.63
N SER A 98 -9.73 4.55 -5.28
CA SER A 98 -9.52 5.90 -4.77
C SER A 98 -8.75 5.90 -3.45
N ALA A 99 -9.06 4.96 -2.54
CA ALA A 99 -8.29 4.77 -1.31
C ALA A 99 -6.82 4.42 -1.63
N PHE A 100 -6.58 3.47 -2.53
CA PHE A 100 -5.23 3.10 -2.94
C PHE A 100 -4.47 4.24 -3.66
N GLN A 101 -5.17 5.10 -4.39
CA GLN A 101 -4.58 6.31 -4.97
C GLN A 101 -4.14 7.30 -3.90
N ARG A 102 -4.90 7.45 -2.81
CA ARG A 102 -4.54 8.32 -1.67
C ARG A 102 -3.31 7.81 -0.91
N LEU A 103 -3.19 6.49 -0.70
CA LEU A 103 -1.95 5.85 -0.20
C LEU A 103 -0.71 6.17 -1.02
N GLY A 104 -0.95 6.50 -2.28
CA GLY A 104 0.06 6.78 -3.27
C GLY A 104 0.57 8.22 -3.32
N ARG A 105 -0.03 9.14 -2.56
CA ARG A 105 0.23 10.58 -2.67
C ARG A 105 1.71 10.93 -2.47
N PRO A 106 2.26 11.86 -3.27
CA PRO A 106 3.66 12.27 -3.19
C PRO A 106 4.04 12.88 -1.85
N SER A 107 3.08 13.49 -1.15
CA SER A 107 3.27 14.01 0.21
C SER A 107 3.66 12.95 1.24
N LEU A 108 3.35 11.66 0.99
CA LEU A 108 3.72 10.56 1.90
C LEU A 108 5.15 10.05 1.65
N TRP A 109 5.79 10.42 0.54
CA TRP A 109 7.05 9.81 0.12
C TRP A 109 8.24 10.11 1.05
N PRO A 110 8.43 11.33 1.59
CA PRO A 110 9.51 11.59 2.54
C PRO A 110 9.43 10.70 3.78
N ARG A 111 8.21 10.46 4.29
CA ARG A 111 7.98 9.54 5.42
C ARG A 111 8.34 8.10 5.06
N ARG A 112 7.97 7.64 3.85
CA ARG A 112 8.31 6.28 3.36
C ARG A 112 9.82 6.07 3.20
N VAL A 113 10.54 7.05 2.67
CA VAL A 113 12.01 6.99 2.56
C VAL A 113 12.63 6.89 3.96
N ARG A 114 12.16 7.71 4.90
CA ARG A 114 12.63 7.71 6.28
C ARG A 114 12.43 6.34 6.94
N LEU A 115 11.24 5.75 6.82
CA LEU A 115 10.94 4.41 7.36
C LEU A 115 11.86 3.32 6.79
N LYS A 116 12.12 3.37 5.48
CA LYS A 116 13.04 2.44 4.81
C LYS A 116 14.49 2.60 5.28
N LEU A 117 14.91 3.80 5.64
CA LEU A 117 16.26 4.08 6.14
C LEU A 117 16.43 3.73 7.62
N LEU A 118 15.38 3.87 8.44
CA LEU A 118 15.41 3.59 9.87
C LEU A 118 15.33 2.10 10.23
N LYS A 119 14.62 1.29 9.43
CA LYS A 119 14.45 -0.16 9.69
C LYS A 119 15.46 -1.01 8.92
N ARG A 120 16.71 -0.54 8.80
CA ARG A 120 17.76 -1.22 8.04
C ARG A 120 18.65 -2.06 8.93
#